data_AF-A0A099S2P3-F1
#
_entry.id   AF-A0A099S2P3-F1
#
_cell.length_a   1.000
_cell.length_b   1.000
_cell.length_c   1.000
_cell.angle_alpha   90.00
_cell.angle_beta   90.00
_cell.angle_gamma   90.00
#
_symmetry.space_group_name_H-M   'P 1'
#
loop_
_entity.id
_entity.type
_entity.pdbx_description
1 polymer ?
#
loop_
_entity_poly.entity_id
_entity_poly.type
_entity_poly.pdbx_seq_one_letter_code
_entity_poly.pdbx_strand_id
1 'polypeptide(L)'
;MFNYSKRLFYPIHVEREDPAFAKLLIEHYSGIDGELSSALQYFHQRYFISNRHIRELLGIITAEEFGHMELISVAVSKLGGPPLTLLNAQDALREIKHNDQSFDLNKLLQMDIQSETRAIRLYKQLLELTNDVNMKKMIKFLIGREDVHKYLLKKAQRLVRENGTPEEFNELIYDYKMSLQVLK
;
A
#
# COMPACT_ATOMS: atom_id res chain seq x y z
N MET A 1 -11.12 -14.43 -7.02
CA MET A 1 -11.26 -15.21 -5.78
C MET A 1 -10.18 -14.74 -4.82
N PHE A 2 -10.51 -14.52 -3.54
CA PHE A 2 -9.53 -14.21 -2.49
C PHE A 2 -9.10 -15.49 -1.79
N ASN A 3 -7.83 -15.59 -1.44
CA ASN A 3 -7.26 -16.70 -0.67
C ASN A 3 -6.57 -16.12 0.57
N TYR A 4 -6.75 -16.78 1.71
CA TYR A 4 -6.09 -16.41 2.96
C TYR A 4 -5.03 -17.45 3.31
N SER A 5 -3.88 -16.98 3.81
CA SER A 5 -2.80 -17.81 4.35
C SER A 5 -2.41 -17.26 5.71
N LYS A 6 -2.25 -18.16 6.70
CA LYS A 6 -1.85 -17.78 8.07
C LYS A 6 -0.44 -17.17 8.14
N ARG A 7 0.41 -17.43 7.14
CA ARG A 7 1.78 -16.93 7.11
C ARG A 7 1.78 -15.44 6.78
N LEU A 8 2.28 -14.62 7.71
CA LEU A 8 2.48 -13.20 7.50
C LEU A 8 3.45 -12.94 6.33
N PHE A 9 3.20 -11.87 5.60
CA PHE A 9 4.05 -11.45 4.48
C PHE A 9 5.49 -11.12 4.93
N TYR A 10 5.63 -10.53 6.13
CA TYR A 10 6.89 -10.28 6.81
C TYR A 10 6.80 -10.67 8.29
N PRO A 11 7.83 -11.28 8.89
CA PRO A 11 7.80 -11.66 10.30
C PRO A 11 7.79 -10.44 11.24
N ILE A 12 6.76 -10.32 12.08
CA ILE A 12 6.65 -9.22 13.05
C ILE A 12 7.20 -9.61 14.41
N HIS A 13 8.22 -8.89 14.87
CA HIS A 13 8.87 -9.07 16.17
C HIS A 13 8.91 -7.73 16.89
N VAL A 14 8.68 -7.72 18.19
CA VAL A 14 8.67 -6.53 19.05
C VAL A 14 9.53 -6.85 20.27
N GLU A 15 10.45 -5.96 20.63
CA GLU A 15 11.34 -6.14 21.78
C GLU A 15 10.59 -5.94 23.10
N ARG A 16 9.71 -4.93 23.15
CA ARG A 16 8.90 -4.58 24.32
C ARG A 16 7.62 -3.88 23.89
N GLU A 17 6.59 -3.94 24.71
CA GLU A 17 5.38 -3.13 24.49
C GLU A 17 5.70 -1.64 24.42
N ASP A 18 5.06 -0.94 23.48
CA ASP A 18 5.08 0.50 23.33
C ASP A 18 3.71 0.97 22.82
N PRO A 19 2.73 1.13 23.73
CA PRO A 19 1.38 1.53 23.35
C PRO A 19 1.31 2.92 22.72
N ALA A 20 2.30 3.78 22.97
CA ALA A 20 2.37 5.11 22.37
C ALA A 20 2.76 4.99 20.89
N PHE A 21 3.79 4.19 20.58
CA PHE A 21 4.16 3.90 19.19
C PHE A 21 3.08 3.12 18.45
N ALA A 22 2.40 2.19 19.12
CA ALA A 22 1.27 1.46 18.56
C ALA A 22 0.15 2.40 18.07
N LYS A 23 -0.14 3.49 18.81
CA LYS A 23 -1.13 4.49 18.39
C LYS A 23 -0.70 5.24 17.13
N LEU A 24 0.60 5.49 16.95
CA LEU A 24 1.12 6.10 15.73
C LEU A 24 0.95 5.18 14.51
N LEU A 25 1.15 3.87 14.70
CA LEU A 25 0.94 2.87 13.65
C LEU A 25 -0.53 2.77 13.17
N ILE A 26 -1.51 3.15 14.00
CA ILE A 26 -2.93 3.15 13.59
C ILE A 26 -3.17 4.12 12.43
N GLU A 27 -2.42 5.23 12.34
CA GLU A 27 -2.52 6.14 11.21
C GLU A 27 -2.08 5.47 9.90
N HIS A 28 -1.08 4.57 9.96
CA HIS A 28 -0.69 3.77 8.80
C HIS A 28 -1.70 2.66 8.45
N TYR A 29 -2.47 2.19 9.43
CA TYR A 29 -3.49 1.17 9.18
C TYR A 29 -4.72 1.74 8.47
N SER A 30 -5.31 2.83 8.99
CA SER A 30 -6.61 3.35 8.54
C SER A 30 -6.65 4.86 8.33
N GLY A 31 -5.51 5.55 8.43
CA GLY A 31 -5.39 6.97 8.14
C GLY A 31 -5.62 7.28 6.67
N ILE A 32 -5.67 8.58 6.34
CA ILE A 32 -5.96 9.05 4.98
C ILE A 32 -4.94 8.56 3.95
N ASP A 33 -3.68 8.49 4.36
CA ASP A 33 -2.55 8.00 3.56
C ASP A 33 -2.07 6.61 4.07
N GLY A 34 -2.95 5.86 4.74
CA GLY A 34 -2.67 4.51 5.25
C GLY A 34 -3.12 3.40 4.29
N GLU A 35 -2.76 2.16 4.62
CA GLU A 35 -2.91 1.01 3.73
C GLU A 35 -4.36 0.71 3.37
N LEU A 36 -5.30 0.90 4.29
CA LEU A 36 -6.73 0.73 3.97
C LEU A 36 -7.20 1.70 2.89
N SER A 37 -6.74 2.95 2.95
CA SER A 37 -7.11 3.99 1.99
C SER A 37 -6.55 3.66 0.60
N SER A 38 -5.27 3.29 0.52
CA SER A 38 -4.63 2.82 -0.70
C SER A 38 -5.32 1.57 -1.26
N ALA A 39 -5.55 0.55 -0.43
CA ALA A 39 -6.22 -0.69 -0.83
C ALA A 39 -7.60 -0.42 -1.43
N LEU A 40 -8.42 0.40 -0.77
CA LEU A 40 -9.76 0.73 -1.23
C LEU A 40 -9.76 1.59 -2.49
N GLN A 41 -8.80 2.52 -2.62
CA GLN A 41 -8.61 3.31 -3.84
C GLN A 41 -8.32 2.41 -5.04
N TYR A 42 -7.32 1.54 -4.95
CA TYR A 42 -6.96 0.61 -6.04
C TYR A 42 -8.10 -0.38 -6.33
N PHE A 43 -8.74 -0.91 -5.28
CA PHE A 43 -9.87 -1.83 -5.40
C PHE A 43 -11.05 -1.18 -6.13
N HIS A 44 -11.36 0.07 -5.83
CA HIS A 44 -12.44 0.83 -6.45
C HIS A 44 -12.11 1.18 -7.90
N GLN A 45 -10.92 1.75 -8.15
CA GLN A 45 -10.49 2.20 -9.47
C GLN A 45 -10.51 1.09 -10.52
N ARG A 46 -10.06 -0.11 -10.15
CA ARG A 46 -10.01 -1.24 -11.09
C ARG A 46 -11.38 -1.59 -11.70
N TYR A 47 -12.49 -1.24 -11.04
CA TYR A 47 -13.84 -1.55 -11.52
C TYR A 47 -14.17 -0.84 -12.84
N PHE A 48 -13.71 0.40 -13.00
CA PHE A 48 -14.01 1.23 -14.17
C PHE A 48 -12.85 1.42 -15.15
N ILE A 49 -11.67 0.84 -14.85
CA ILE A 49 -10.52 0.87 -15.78
C ILE A 49 -10.69 -0.20 -16.86
N SER A 50 -10.73 0.23 -18.14
CA SER A 50 -10.84 -0.66 -19.30
C SER A 50 -9.55 -1.42 -19.63
N ASN A 51 -8.38 -0.85 -19.40
CA ASN A 51 -7.09 -1.51 -19.68
C ASN A 51 -6.91 -2.70 -18.72
N ARG A 52 -6.92 -3.92 -19.27
CA ARG A 52 -6.83 -5.17 -18.50
C ARG A 52 -5.54 -5.29 -17.68
N HIS A 53 -4.41 -4.79 -18.18
CA HIS A 53 -3.12 -4.91 -17.51
C HIS A 53 -3.01 -3.98 -16.31
N ILE A 54 -3.54 -2.76 -16.44
CA ILE A 54 -3.64 -1.84 -15.29
C ILE A 54 -4.61 -2.37 -14.25
N ARG A 55 -5.75 -2.94 -14.68
CA ARG A 55 -6.70 -3.58 -13.76
C ARG A 55 -6.05 -4.72 -12.97
N GLU A 56 -5.23 -5.52 -13.64
CA GLU A 56 -4.47 -6.60 -13.02
C GLU A 56 -3.42 -6.07 -12.04
N LEU A 57 -2.62 -5.06 -12.45
CA LEU A 57 -1.63 -4.38 -11.60
C LEU A 57 -2.26 -3.82 -10.32
N LEU A 58 -3.35 -3.06 -10.44
CA LEU A 58 -4.03 -2.51 -9.26
C LEU A 58 -4.61 -3.64 -8.39
N GLY A 59 -5.07 -4.74 -9.00
CA GLY A 59 -5.57 -5.91 -8.28
C GLY A 59 -4.50 -6.60 -7.42
N ILE A 60 -3.28 -6.73 -7.93
CA ILE A 60 -2.17 -7.32 -7.16
C ILE A 60 -1.68 -6.38 -6.07
N ILE A 61 -1.55 -5.07 -6.33
CA ILE A 61 -1.17 -4.08 -5.32
C ILE A 61 -2.23 -4.03 -4.22
N THR A 62 -3.52 -3.98 -4.58
CA THR A 62 -4.64 -4.05 -3.61
C THR A 62 -4.51 -5.25 -2.65
N ALA A 63 -4.19 -6.43 -3.19
CA ALA A 63 -4.06 -7.64 -2.37
C ALA A 63 -2.87 -7.55 -1.42
N GLU A 64 -1.79 -6.90 -1.86
CA GLU A 64 -0.62 -6.66 -1.05
C GLU A 64 -0.87 -5.64 0.07
N GLU A 65 -1.60 -4.56 -0.20
CA GLU A 65 -1.96 -3.57 0.83
C GLU A 65 -2.78 -4.18 1.97
N PHE A 66 -3.68 -5.12 1.66
CA PHE A 66 -4.35 -5.89 2.71
C PHE A 66 -3.38 -6.76 3.52
N GLY A 67 -2.29 -7.23 2.91
CA GLY A 67 -1.19 -7.86 3.61
C GLY A 67 -0.44 -6.88 4.52
N HIS A 68 -0.16 -5.66 4.05
CA HIS A 68 0.45 -4.61 4.87
C HIS A 68 -0.41 -4.25 6.08
N MET A 69 -1.72 -4.13 5.90
CA MET A 69 -2.67 -3.98 7.00
C MET A 69 -2.56 -5.10 8.04
N GLU A 70 -2.44 -6.36 7.60
CA GLU A 70 -2.25 -7.49 8.51
C GLU A 70 -0.95 -7.33 9.33
N LEU A 71 0.15 -6.95 8.69
CA LEU A 71 1.43 -6.69 9.37
C LEU A 71 1.31 -5.60 10.44
N ILE A 72 0.69 -4.48 10.10
CA ILE A 72 0.49 -3.35 11.01
C ILE A 72 -0.43 -3.76 12.17
N SER A 73 -1.51 -4.48 11.89
CA SER A 73 -2.45 -4.95 12.93
C SER A 73 -1.76 -5.85 13.97
N VAL A 74 -0.89 -6.76 13.50
CA VAL A 74 -0.10 -7.64 14.37
C VAL A 74 0.92 -6.84 15.16
N ALA A 75 1.58 -5.85 14.55
CA ALA A 75 2.52 -4.97 15.24
C ALA A 75 1.83 -4.15 16.34
N VAL A 76 0.70 -3.51 16.04
CA VAL A 76 -0.11 -2.75 17.02
C VAL A 76 -0.51 -3.64 18.19
N SER A 77 -0.98 -4.87 17.91
CA SER A 77 -1.33 -5.82 18.98
C SER A 77 -0.13 -6.19 19.86
N LYS A 78 1.03 -6.51 19.26
CA LYS A 78 2.24 -6.90 19.99
C LYS A 78 2.87 -5.75 20.78
N LEU A 79 2.66 -4.51 20.35
CA LEU A 79 3.10 -3.31 21.05
C LEU A 79 2.18 -2.91 22.21
N GLY A 80 1.09 -3.64 22.46
CA GLY A 80 0.11 -3.27 23.50
C GLY A 80 -0.78 -2.10 23.10
N GLY A 81 -1.02 -1.91 21.80
CA GLY A 81 -1.87 -0.86 21.27
C GLY A 81 -3.36 -1.06 21.57
N PRO A 82 -4.18 0.01 21.44
CA PRO A 82 -5.62 -0.10 21.60
C PRO A 82 -6.24 -0.88 20.42
N PRO A 83 -7.53 -1.29 20.53
CA PRO A 83 -8.26 -1.83 19.39
C PRO A 83 -8.20 -0.89 18.18
N LEU A 84 -7.99 -1.47 17.00
CA LEU A 84 -7.98 -0.72 15.75
C LEU A 84 -9.36 -0.08 15.53
N THR A 85 -9.35 1.19 15.10
CA THR A 85 -10.57 1.92 14.75
C THR A 85 -10.51 2.32 13.28
N LEU A 86 -11.65 2.31 12.59
CA LEU A 86 -11.74 2.71 11.19
C LEU A 86 -12.20 4.18 11.03
N LEU A 87 -12.05 4.99 12.08
CA LEU A 87 -12.60 6.35 12.12
C LEU A 87 -12.05 7.22 10.99
N ASN A 88 -10.74 7.13 10.73
CA ASN A 88 -10.06 7.92 9.69
C ASN A 88 -10.33 7.39 8.27
N ALA A 89 -10.75 6.12 8.14
CA ALA A 89 -11.05 5.51 6.84
C ALA A 89 -12.32 6.10 6.20
N GLN A 90 -13.26 6.62 7.00
CA GLN A 90 -14.45 7.29 6.48
C GLN A 90 -14.11 8.59 5.76
N ASP A 91 -13.12 9.34 6.26
CA ASP A 91 -12.67 10.57 5.63
C ASP A 91 -11.83 10.30 4.39
N ALA A 92 -11.02 9.24 4.38
CA ALA A 92 -10.35 8.76 3.17
C ALA A 92 -11.34 8.35 2.06
N LEU A 93 -12.39 7.62 2.42
CA LEU A 93 -13.48 7.25 1.51
C LEU A 93 -14.26 8.46 0.96
N ARG A 94 -14.29 9.58 1.70
CA ARG A 94 -14.92 10.84 1.23
C ARG A 94 -14.08 11.54 0.16
N GLU A 95 -12.75 11.51 0.24
CA GLU A 95 -11.90 12.04 -0.83
C GLU A 95 -12.06 11.26 -2.14
N ILE A 96 -12.18 9.92 -2.08
CA ILE A 96 -12.40 9.07 -3.27
C ILE A 96 -13.67 9.49 -4.05
N LYS A 97 -14.66 10.08 -3.38
CA LYS A 97 -15.92 10.55 -4.01
C LYS A 97 -15.82 11.93 -4.67
N HIS A 98 -14.84 12.76 -4.32
CA HIS A 98 -14.94 14.20 -4.59
C HIS A 98 -14.24 14.71 -5.85
N ASN A 99 -13.31 13.97 -6.49
CA ASN A 99 -12.37 14.64 -7.40
C ASN A 99 -12.30 14.26 -8.90
N ASP A 100 -12.93 13.22 -9.43
CA ASP A 100 -13.00 13.13 -10.90
C ASP A 100 -14.04 12.11 -11.39
N GLN A 101 -15.08 12.59 -12.08
CA GLN A 101 -15.91 11.74 -12.94
C GLN A 101 -15.30 11.59 -14.34
N SER A 102 -14.16 12.24 -14.62
CA SER A 102 -13.38 11.89 -15.80
C SER A 102 -12.56 10.65 -15.48
N PHE A 103 -12.90 9.55 -16.15
CA PHE A 103 -12.17 8.29 -16.14
C PHE A 103 -10.81 8.40 -16.85
N ASP A 104 -10.10 9.52 -16.65
CA ASP A 104 -8.77 9.76 -17.19
C ASP A 104 -7.76 8.90 -16.44
N LEU A 105 -7.38 7.80 -17.09
CA LEU A 105 -6.43 6.83 -16.56
C LEU A 105 -5.10 7.46 -16.14
N ASN A 106 -4.65 8.53 -16.80
CA ASN A 106 -3.42 9.22 -16.42
C ASN A 106 -3.53 9.91 -15.06
N LYS A 107 -4.68 10.55 -14.80
CA LYS A 107 -4.94 11.23 -13.52
C LYS A 107 -5.11 10.23 -12.39
N LEU A 108 -5.81 9.12 -12.63
CA LEU A 108 -5.96 8.05 -11.63
C LEU A 108 -4.59 7.52 -11.20
N LEU A 109 -3.75 7.13 -12.16
CA LEU A 109 -2.39 6.68 -11.86
C LEU A 109 -1.54 7.77 -11.19
N GLN A 110 -1.77 9.05 -11.51
CA GLN A 110 -1.10 10.16 -10.83
C GLN A 110 -1.48 10.26 -9.35
N MET A 111 -2.77 10.07 -9.03
CA MET A 111 -3.27 10.07 -7.66
C MET A 111 -2.68 8.90 -6.86
N ASP A 112 -2.57 7.73 -7.49
CA ASP A 112 -1.96 6.54 -6.88
C ASP A 112 -0.49 6.80 -6.56
N ILE A 113 0.29 7.31 -7.52
CA ILE A 113 1.71 7.68 -7.32
C ILE A 113 1.87 8.69 -6.18
N GLN A 114 0.97 9.66 -6.07
CA GLN A 114 1.01 10.64 -5.00
C GLN A 114 0.70 10.00 -3.64
N SER A 115 -0.26 9.08 -3.58
CA SER A 115 -0.65 8.37 -2.35
C SER A 115 0.52 7.52 -1.84
N GLU A 116 1.15 6.73 -2.72
CA GLU A 116 2.39 6.00 -2.41
C GLU A 116 3.51 6.92 -1.90
N THR A 117 3.67 8.09 -2.52
CA THR A 117 4.70 9.06 -2.12
C THR A 117 4.43 9.61 -0.71
N ARG A 118 3.16 9.83 -0.35
CA ARG A 118 2.77 10.29 0.98
C ARG A 118 2.93 9.17 2.03
N ALA A 119 2.50 7.95 1.72
CA ALA A 119 2.70 6.78 2.58
C ALA A 119 4.18 6.56 2.92
N ILE A 120 5.07 6.56 1.91
CA ILE A 120 6.53 6.45 2.10
C ILE A 120 7.06 7.55 3.02
N ARG A 121 6.60 8.79 2.84
CA ARG A 121 7.04 9.92 3.67
C ARG A 121 6.63 9.72 5.12
N LEU A 122 5.39 9.30 5.37
CA LEU A 122 4.91 9.01 6.71
C LEU A 122 5.70 7.86 7.35
N TYR A 123 5.99 6.79 6.61
CA TYR A 123 6.78 5.67 7.13
C TYR A 123 8.20 6.09 7.50
N LYS A 124 8.82 6.96 6.70
CA LYS A 124 10.13 7.53 7.03
C LYS A 124 10.10 8.37 8.30
N GLN A 125 9.03 9.14 8.54
CA GLN A 125 8.85 9.87 9.79
C GLN A 125 8.68 8.89 10.97
N LEU A 126 7.85 7.86 10.80
CA LEU A 126 7.61 6.83 11.82
C LEU A 126 8.90 6.08 12.21
N LEU A 127 9.79 5.83 11.24
CA LEU A 127 11.07 5.15 11.48
C LEU A 127 11.96 5.87 12.51
N GLU A 128 11.87 7.21 12.57
CA GLU A 128 12.61 8.05 13.51
C GLU A 128 11.99 8.07 14.91
N LEU A 129 10.74 7.60 15.07
CA LEU A 129 9.98 7.67 16.32
C LEU A 129 10.06 6.40 17.17
N THR A 130 10.81 5.38 16.72
CA THR A 130 11.05 4.16 17.48
C THR A 130 12.53 3.85 17.61
N ASN A 131 12.91 3.17 18.69
CA ASN A 131 14.23 2.59 18.88
C ASN A 131 14.24 1.06 18.75
N ASP A 132 13.08 0.42 18.62
CA ASP A 132 12.97 -1.03 18.43
C ASP A 132 13.53 -1.43 17.06
N VAL A 133 14.58 -2.24 17.06
CA VAL A 133 15.30 -2.64 15.84
C VAL A 133 14.43 -3.47 14.91
N ASN A 134 13.51 -4.26 15.46
CA ASN A 134 12.60 -5.10 14.68
C ASN A 134 11.46 -4.28 14.07
N MET A 135 10.96 -3.27 14.79
CA MET A 135 10.01 -2.30 14.20
C MET A 135 10.67 -1.52 13.06
N LYS A 136 11.93 -1.09 13.22
CA LYS A 136 12.67 -0.45 12.13
C LYS A 136 12.81 -1.35 10.91
N LYS A 137 13.04 -2.65 11.09
CA LYS A 137 13.11 -3.62 9.98
C LYS A 137 11.76 -3.77 9.27
N MET A 138 10.67 -3.90 10.02
CA MET A 138 9.31 -3.97 9.45
C MET A 138 8.98 -2.70 8.66
N ILE A 139 9.25 -1.51 9.21
CA ILE A 139 8.96 -0.23 8.54
C ILE A 139 9.79 -0.09 7.27
N LYS A 140 11.08 -0.47 7.30
CA LYS A 140 11.92 -0.49 6.09
C LYS A 140 11.41 -1.47 5.03
N PHE A 141 10.85 -2.60 5.45
CA PHE A 141 10.20 -3.54 4.55
C PHE A 141 9.00 -2.86 3.85
N LEU A 142 8.08 -2.26 4.61
CA LEU A 142 6.91 -1.55 4.07
C LEU A 142 7.34 -0.42 3.11
N ILE A 143 8.30 0.42 3.50
CA ILE A 143 8.87 1.46 2.61
C ILE A 143 9.37 0.86 1.29
N GLY A 144 10.06 -0.28 1.35
CA GLY A 144 10.56 -0.96 0.16
C GLY A 144 9.44 -1.46 -0.75
N ARG A 145 8.30 -1.89 -0.19
CA ARG A 145 7.12 -2.30 -0.94
C ARG A 145 6.42 -1.10 -1.59
N GLU A 146 6.23 -0.01 -0.87
CA GLU A 146 5.67 1.23 -1.44
C GLU A 146 6.57 1.83 -2.54
N ASP A 147 7.90 1.73 -2.41
CA ASP A 147 8.81 2.15 -3.48
C ASP A 147 8.61 1.30 -4.75
N VAL A 148 8.33 -0.01 -4.62
CA VAL A 148 7.99 -0.89 -5.74
C VAL A 148 6.64 -0.49 -6.34
N HIS A 149 5.61 -0.27 -5.53
CA HIS A 149 4.29 0.16 -6.00
C HIS A 149 4.38 1.45 -6.80
N LYS A 150 5.04 2.48 -6.22
CA LYS A 150 5.30 3.76 -6.88
C LYS A 150 6.07 3.58 -8.20
N TYR A 151 7.07 2.70 -8.25
CA TYR A 151 7.82 2.42 -9.47
C TYR A 151 6.91 1.83 -10.56
N LEU A 152 6.12 0.81 -10.21
CA LEU A 152 5.21 0.14 -11.15
C LEU A 152 4.12 1.09 -11.66
N LEU A 153 3.55 1.91 -10.78
CA LEU A 153 2.55 2.91 -11.14
C LEU A 153 3.13 3.99 -12.07
N LYS A 154 4.37 4.43 -11.84
CA LYS A 154 5.07 5.34 -12.77
C LYS A 154 5.33 4.69 -14.12
N LYS A 155 5.77 3.43 -14.15
CA LYS A 155 5.96 2.67 -15.39
C LYS A 155 4.64 2.51 -16.14
N ALA A 156 3.56 2.16 -15.44
CA ALA A 156 2.21 2.08 -15.98
C ALA A 156 1.72 3.40 -16.56
N GLN A 157 1.90 4.52 -15.85
CA GLN A 157 1.51 5.85 -16.32
C GLN A 157 2.26 6.23 -17.60
N ARG A 158 3.56 5.93 -17.68
CA ARG A 158 4.36 6.14 -18.90
C ARG A 158 3.80 5.34 -20.07
N LEU A 159 3.55 4.05 -19.89
CA LEU A 159 2.99 3.19 -20.94
C LEU A 159 1.61 3.68 -21.43
N VAL A 160 0.77 4.19 -20.52
CA VAL A 160 -0.52 4.79 -20.91
C VAL A 160 -0.33 6.04 -21.77
N ARG A 161 0.65 6.90 -21.47
CA ARG A 161 0.93 8.11 -22.27
C ARG A 161 1.52 7.79 -23.64
N GLU A 162 2.31 6.73 -23.72
CA GLU A 162 3.07 6.35 -24.91
C GLU A 162 2.34 5.30 -25.78
N ASN A 163 1.12 4.89 -25.40
CA ASN A 163 0.37 3.79 -26.04
C ASN A 163 1.16 2.49 -26.11
N GLY A 164 1.76 2.09 -24.98
CA GLY A 164 2.61 0.90 -24.89
C GLY A 164 1.93 -0.40 -25.34
N THR A 165 2.74 -1.36 -25.75
CA THR A 165 2.25 -2.65 -26.27
C THR A 165 1.82 -3.59 -25.13
N PRO A 166 0.99 -4.60 -25.41
CA PRO A 166 0.64 -5.63 -24.41
C PRO A 166 1.86 -6.30 -23.77
N GLU A 167 2.94 -6.50 -24.52
CA GLU A 167 4.21 -7.06 -24.03
C GLU A 167 4.85 -6.16 -22.99
N GLU A 168 4.92 -4.85 -23.24
CA GLU A 168 5.45 -3.87 -22.29
C GLU A 168 4.59 -3.77 -21.03
N PHE A 169 3.26 -3.87 -21.17
CA PHE A 169 2.36 -3.92 -20.02
C PHE A 169 2.51 -5.21 -19.20
N ASN A 170 2.80 -6.35 -19.84
CA ASN A 170 3.07 -7.61 -19.13
C ASN A 170 4.34 -7.54 -18.26
N GLU A 171 5.30 -6.68 -18.62
CA GLU A 171 6.48 -6.46 -17.79
C GLU A 171 6.13 -5.91 -16.41
N LEU A 172 5.03 -5.16 -16.24
CA LEU A 172 4.60 -4.66 -14.92
C LEU A 172 4.37 -5.80 -13.94
N ILE A 173 3.70 -6.86 -14.39
CA ILE A 173 3.39 -8.04 -13.57
C ILE A 173 4.66 -8.86 -13.34
N TYR A 174 5.55 -8.92 -14.33
CA TYR A 174 6.84 -9.57 -14.18
C TYR A 174 7.71 -8.86 -13.13
N ASP A 175 7.87 -7.54 -13.25
CA ASP A 175 8.65 -6.70 -12.34
C ASP A 175 8.13 -6.80 -10.90
N TYR A 176 6.80 -6.78 -10.72
CA TYR A 176 6.18 -7.05 -9.43
C TYR A 176 6.60 -8.42 -8.86
N LYS A 177 6.45 -9.50 -9.64
CA LYS A 177 6.82 -10.85 -9.19
C LYS A 177 8.30 -10.96 -8.86
N MET A 178 9.18 -10.32 -9.64
CA MET A 178 10.62 -10.30 -9.39
C MET A 178 10.95 -9.55 -8.09
N SER A 179 10.25 -8.46 -7.80
CA SER A 179 10.44 -7.71 -6.55
C SER A 179 10.19 -8.55 -5.30
N LEU A 180 9.27 -9.53 -5.37
CA LEU A 180 8.99 -10.45 -4.27
C LEU A 180 10.09 -11.50 -4.05
N GLN A 181 10.87 -11.83 -5.08
CA GLN A 181 11.93 -12.85 -4.97
C GLN A 181 13.16 -12.37 -4.20
N VAL A 182 13.34 -11.05 -4.11
CA VAL A 182 14.44 -10.42 -3.37
C VAL A 182 14.16 -10.40 -1.86
N LEU A 183 12.93 -10.70 -1.44
CA LEU A 183 12.49 -10.72 -0.03
C LEU A 183 12.86 -12.03 0.71
N LYS A 184 13.78 -12.84 0.16
CA LYS A 184 14.22 -14.12 0.73
C LYS A 184 15.23 -13.94 1.87
#